data_AF-A0A7W0XR76-F1
#
_entry.id   AF-A0A7W0XR76-F1
#
_cell.length_a   1.000
_cell.length_b   1.000
_cell.length_c   1.000
_cell.angle_alpha   90.00
_cell.angle_beta   90.00
_cell.angle_gamma   90.00
#
_symmetry.space_group_name_H-M   'P 1'
#
loop_
_entity.id
_entity.type
_entity.pdbx_description
1 polymer ?
#
loop_
_entity_poly.entity_id
_entity_poly.type
_entity_poly.pdbx_seq_one_letter_code
_entity_poly.pdbx_strand_id
1 'polypeptide(L)' 'GEEKIQKTYHDAADDWLARAEAERPFGRLLKPAEVARAVAYLASEESGMMTGSIIDFDQQVLGCNESAAQPERALAL' A
#
# COMPACT_ATOMS: atom_id res chain seq x y z
N GLY A 1 -12.98 -3.19 -8.38
CA GLY A 1 -11.69 -3.56 -7.77
C GLY A 1 -10.57 -2.93 -8.57
N GLU A 2 -9.38 -2.88 -8.01
CA GLU A 2 -8.19 -2.25 -8.61
C GLU A 2 -7.90 -2.76 -10.02
N GLU A 3 -8.00 -4.07 -10.26
CA GLU A 3 -7.79 -4.64 -11.59
C GLU A 3 -8.68 -4.02 -12.68
N LYS A 4 -9.96 -3.79 -12.38
CA LYS A 4 -10.87 -3.15 -13.34
C LYS A 4 -10.40 -1.72 -13.65
N ILE A 5 -9.93 -0.99 -12.65
CA ILE A 5 -9.45 0.39 -12.81
C ILE A 5 -8.19 0.39 -13.69
N GLN A 6 -7.23 -0.49 -13.38
CA GLN A 6 -5.98 -0.63 -14.14
C GLN A 6 -6.24 -0.95 -15.62
N LYS A 7 -7.16 -1.88 -15.91
CA LYS A 7 -7.53 -2.22 -17.29
C LYS A 7 -8.34 -1.13 -18.01
N THR A 8 -9.21 -0.41 -17.30
CA THR A 8 -10.12 0.57 -17.93
C THR A 8 -9.44 1.92 -18.19
N TYR A 9 -8.52 2.33 -17.30
CA TYR A 9 -7.99 3.70 -17.29
C TYR A 9 -6.47 3.79 -17.45
N HIS A 10 -5.74 2.68 -17.32
CA HIS A 10 -4.27 2.67 -17.32
C HIS A 10 -3.67 1.69 -18.35
N ASP A 11 -4.47 1.18 -19.29
CA ASP A 11 -4.05 0.23 -20.34
C ASP A 11 -3.22 -0.94 -19.80
N ALA A 12 -3.54 -1.38 -18.58
CA ALA A 12 -2.75 -2.37 -17.89
C ALA A 12 -2.82 -3.73 -18.59
N ALA A 13 -1.65 -4.32 -18.84
CA ALA A 13 -1.52 -5.66 -19.40
C ALA A 13 -2.15 -6.72 -18.48
N ASP A 14 -2.46 -7.90 -19.01
CA ASP A 14 -3.09 -8.97 -18.22
C ASP A 14 -2.21 -9.45 -17.05
N ASP A 15 -0.89 -9.31 -17.15
CA ASP A 15 0.08 -9.68 -16.13
C ASP A 15 0.43 -8.55 -15.15
N TRP A 16 -0.24 -7.38 -15.25
CA TRP A 16 0.11 -6.18 -14.47
C TRP A 16 0.21 -6.46 -12.97
N LEU A 17 -0.72 -7.24 -12.43
CA LEU A 17 -0.79 -7.50 -11.00
C LEU A 17 0.43 -8.31 -10.55
N ALA A 18 0.77 -9.38 -11.27
CA ALA A 18 1.93 -10.21 -10.96
C ALA A 18 3.23 -9.40 -11.01
N ARG A 19 3.35 -8.50 -11.99
CA ARG A 19 4.49 -7.58 -12.11
C ARG A 19 4.56 -6.59 -10.94
N ALA A 20 3.44 -5.93 -10.63
CA ALA A 20 3.38 -4.96 -9.54
C ALA A 20 3.68 -5.60 -8.17
N GLU A 21 3.19 -6.82 -7.95
CA GLU A 21 3.45 -7.61 -6.74
C GLU A 21 4.93 -7.96 -6.58
N ALA A 22 5.57 -8.42 -7.66
CA ALA A 22 6.99 -8.78 -7.65
C ALA A 22 7.92 -7.60 -7.32
N GLU A 23 7.50 -6.37 -7.60
CA GLU A 23 8.26 -5.15 -7.30
C GLU A 23 8.12 -4.68 -5.84
N ARG A 24 7.19 -5.27 -5.06
CA ARG A 24 7.01 -4.88 -3.65
C ARG A 24 8.06 -5.57 -2.76
N PRO A 25 8.43 -4.98 -1.61
CA PRO A 25 9.41 -5.57 -0.69
C PRO A 25 9.11 -7.01 -0.28
N PHE A 26 7.83 -7.37 -0.10
CA PHE A 26 7.42 -8.73 0.27
C PHE A 26 6.98 -9.58 -0.94
N GLY A 27 7.22 -9.12 -2.17
CA GLY A 27 6.86 -9.85 -3.39
C GLY A 27 5.35 -10.05 -3.58
N ARG A 28 4.53 -9.24 -2.91
CA ARG A 28 3.07 -9.27 -2.97
C ARG A 28 2.48 -7.91 -2.65
N LEU A 29 1.26 -7.66 -3.07
CA LEU A 29 0.49 -6.50 -2.61
C LEU A 29 -0.31 -6.85 -1.36
N LEU A 30 -0.59 -5.82 -0.57
CA LEU A 30 -1.50 -5.93 0.56
C LEU A 30 -2.91 -6.28 0.05
N LYS A 31 -3.55 -7.29 0.64
CA LYS A 31 -4.89 -7.72 0.21
C LYS A 31 -5.98 -7.07 1.07
N PRO A 32 -7.16 -6.75 0.50
CA PRO A 32 -8.27 -6.16 1.26
C PRO A 32 -8.68 -6.96 2.49
N ALA A 33 -8.62 -8.30 2.43
CA ALA A 33 -8.94 -9.16 3.56
C ALA A 33 -7.96 -8.97 4.74
N GLU A 34 -6.69 -8.64 4.48
CA GLU A 34 -5.71 -8.39 5.54
C GLU A 34 -5.98 -7.06 6.24
N VAL A 35 -6.30 -6.01 5.46
CA VAL A 35 -6.75 -4.72 5.99
C VAL A 35 -8.03 -4.89 6.82
N ALA A 36 -9.00 -5.68 6.32
CA ALA A 36 -10.24 -5.95 7.04
C ALA A 36 -10.00 -6.63 8.39
N ARG A 37 -9.01 -7.54 8.50
CA ARG A 37 -8.64 -8.14 9.79
C ARG A 37 -8.04 -7.12 10.76
N ALA A 38 -7.17 -6.24 10.29
CA ALA A 38 -6.61 -5.17 11.12
C ALA A 38 -7.71 -4.23 11.64
N VAL A 39 -8.63 -3.82 10.75
CA VAL A 39 -9.79 -3.01 11.13
C VAL A 39 -10.70 -3.76 12.11
N ALA A 40 -10.98 -5.05 11.88
CA ALA A 40 -11.80 -5.85 12.78
C ALA A 40 -11.20 -5.94 14.18
N TYR A 41 -9.87 -6.11 14.29
CA TYR A 41 -9.17 -6.05 15.58
C TYR A 41 -9.38 -4.70 16.26
N LEU A 42 -9.11 -3.60 15.55
CA LEU A 42 -9.24 -2.22 16.07
C LEU A 42 -10.70 -1.85 16.42
N ALA A 43 -11.68 -2.49 15.80
CA ALA A 43 -13.10 -2.28 16.05
C ALA A 43 -13.67 -3.20 17.13
N SER A 44 -12.85 -4.08 17.70
CA SER A 44 -13.26 -5.07 18.71
C SER A 44 -12.72 -4.75 20.09
N GLU A 45 -13.25 -5.43 21.10
CA GLU A 45 -12.75 -5.36 22.49
C GLU A 45 -11.28 -5.79 22.61
N GLU A 46 -10.75 -6.58 21.67
CA GLU A 46 -9.35 -7.03 21.65
C GLU A 46 -8.35 -5.87 21.53
N SER A 47 -8.74 -4.74 20.94
CA SER A 47 -7.90 -3.54 20.88
C SER A 47 -7.81 -2.78 22.22
N GLY A 48 -8.63 -3.16 23.22
CA GLY A 48 -8.62 -2.64 24.56
C GLY A 48 -8.82 -1.11 24.61
N MET A 49 -7.87 -0.42 25.24
CA MET A 49 -7.92 1.04 25.43
C MET A 49 -7.32 1.85 24.26
N MET A 50 -7.02 1.22 23.12
CA MET A 50 -6.37 1.89 21.99
C MET A 50 -7.26 3.01 21.44
N THR A 51 -6.73 4.23 21.41
CA THR A 51 -7.41 5.41 20.86
C THR A 51 -6.39 6.46 20.42
N GLY A 52 -6.79 7.40 19.55
CA GLY A 52 -5.95 8.50 19.07
C GLY A 52 -4.71 8.09 18.27
N SER A 53 -4.63 6.81 17.85
CA SER A 53 -3.46 6.25 17.18
C SER A 53 -3.57 6.39 15.66
N ILE A 54 -2.43 6.68 15.02
CA ILE A 54 -2.25 6.58 13.57
C ILE A 54 -1.42 5.33 13.32
N ILE A 55 -1.95 4.40 12.52
CA ILE A 55 -1.30 3.13 12.22
C ILE A 55 -1.02 3.08 10.72
N ASP A 56 0.25 3.19 10.37
CA ASP A 56 0.70 2.96 9.00
C ASP A 56 0.68 1.45 8.73
N PHE A 57 -0.14 1.04 7.77
CA PHE A 57 -0.30 -0.37 7.38
C PHE A 57 0.16 -0.57 5.94
N ASP A 58 1.47 -0.53 5.76
CA ASP A 58 2.16 -0.61 4.47
C ASP A 58 3.48 -1.39 4.59
N GLN A 59 4.09 -1.74 3.46
CA GLN A 59 5.40 -2.39 3.39
C GLN A 59 6.56 -1.41 3.43
N GLN A 60 6.33 -0.16 3.83
CA GLN A 60 7.32 0.90 3.95
C GLN A 60 7.26 1.53 5.34
N VAL A 61 8.40 2.05 5.79
CA VAL A 61 8.49 2.86 7.00
C VAL A 61 8.70 4.30 6.59
N LEU A 62 7.82 5.19 7.03
CA LEU A 62 7.90 6.61 6.69
C LEU A 62 9.25 7.20 7.14
N GLY A 63 9.96 7.83 6.19
CA GLY A 63 11.27 8.44 6.43
C GLY A 63 12.44 7.45 6.48
N CYS A 64 12.22 6.17 6.22
CA CYS A 64 13.28 5.16 6.16
C CYS A 64 13.61 4.82 4.70
N ASN A 65 14.75 5.29 4.22
CA ASN A 65 15.27 5.02 2.88
C ASN A 65 16.81 4.95 2.91
N GLU A 66 17.40 4.29 1.91
CA GLU A 66 18.86 4.23 1.74
C GLU A 66 19.45 5.61 1.43
N SER A 67 18.69 6.48 0.76
CA SER A 67 19.04 7.87 0.48
C SER A 67 17.79 8.74 0.44
N ALA A 68 17.95 10.05 0.68
CA ALA A 68 16.85 11.00 0.65
C ALA A 68 16.15 11.00 -0.71
N ALA A 69 14.81 10.99 -0.71
CA ALA A 69 14.02 11.05 -1.93
C ALA A 69 14.27 12.37 -2.67
N GLN A 70 14.56 12.28 -3.96
CA GLN A 70 14.82 13.41 -4.85
C GLN A 70 13.89 13.33 -6.06
N PRO A 71 13.42 14.47 -6.60
CA PRO A 71 12.65 14.47 -7.84
C PRO A 71 13.53 14.01 -9.01
N GLU A 72 12.97 13.24 -9.94
CA GLU A 72 13.72 12.76 -11.12
C GLU A 72 14.07 13.88 -12.11
N ARG A 73 13.32 14.99 -12.10
CA ARG A 73 13.48 16.13 -12.99
C ARG A 73 13.18 17.42 -12.27
N ALA A 74 13.79 18.51 -12.73
CA ALA A 74 13.44 19.85 -12.26
C ALA A 74 11.96 20.16 -12.56
N LEU A 75 11.32 20.88 -11.65
CA LEU A 75 9.97 21.39 -11.86
C LEU A 75 10.00 22.39 -13.03
N ALA A 76 9.29 22.08 -14.12
CA ALA A 76 9.05 23.02 -15.20
C ALA A 76 7.82 23.86 -14.85
N LEU A 77 8.01 25.19 -14.78
CA LEU A 77 6.93 26.18 -14.60
C LEU A 77 6.27 26.50 -15.94
#